data_AF-A0A371FGN2-F1
#
_entry.id   AF-A0A371FGN2-F1
#
_cell.length_a   1.000
_cell.length_b   1.000
_cell.length_c   1.000
_cell.angle_alpha   90.00
_cell.angle_beta   90.00
_cell.angle_gamma   90.00
#
_symmetry.space_group_name_H-M   'P 1'
#
loop_
_entity.id
_entity.type
_entity.pdbx_description
1 polymer ?
#
loop_
_entity_poly.entity_id
_entity_poly.type
_entity_poly.pdbx_seq_one_letter_code
_entity_poly.pdbx_strand_id
1 'polypeptide(L)'
;MILRDDGEIVIDSSQETSTSSDSEECSDDSHYDNDVRRLIGSQMCLVLGNICFVIIDGGSYVNVANERLVSKLALPTIVHPRPYKLQ
;
A
#
# COMPACT_ATOMS: atom_id res chain seq x y z
N MET A 1 -12.85 8.99 -9.61
CA MET A 1 -12.21 8.92 -10.94
C MET A 1 -13.15 8.15 -11.83
N ILE A 2 -13.80 8.82 -12.77
CA ILE A 2 -14.75 8.20 -13.70
C ILE A 2 -14.07 8.19 -15.07
N LEU A 3 -13.95 7.02 -15.69
CA LEU A 3 -13.57 6.91 -17.10
C LEU A 3 -14.83 7.04 -17.95
N ARG A 4 -14.78 7.88 -18.98
CA ARG A 4 -15.76 7.88 -20.06
C ARG A 4 -15.19 7.12 -21.26
N ASP A 5 -16.08 6.63 -22.12
CA ASP A 5 -15.75 5.75 -23.25
C ASP A 5 -14.90 6.43 -24.35
N ASP A 6 -14.72 7.75 -24.28
CA ASP A 6 -13.83 8.53 -25.12
C ASP A 6 -12.39 8.65 -24.57
N GLY A 7 -12.10 8.03 -23.43
CA GLY A 7 -10.74 7.91 -22.89
C GLY A 7 -10.20 9.17 -22.20
N GLU A 8 -11.02 10.20 -22.02
CA GLU A 8 -10.67 11.39 -21.24
C GLU A 8 -11.00 11.17 -19.75
N ILE A 9 -10.00 11.39 -18.88
CA ILE A 9 -10.13 11.27 -17.42
C ILE A 9 -10.45 12.63 -16.80
N VAL A 10 -11.73 12.86 -16.50
CA VAL A 10 -12.15 14.05 -15.74
C VAL A 10 -12.26 13.69 -14.26
N ILE A 11 -11.52 14.42 -13.42
CA ILE A 11 -11.64 14.35 -11.97
C ILE A 11 -12.73 15.35 -11.57
N ASP A 12 -13.99 14.89 -11.53
CA ASP A 12 -15.07 15.69 -10.98
C ASP A 12 -15.00 15.63 -9.45
N SER A 13 -14.66 16.76 -8.83
CA SER A 13 -14.67 17.00 -7.39
C SER A 13 -15.76 18.02 -7.11
N SER A 14 -16.97 17.53 -6.89
CA SER A 14 -18.09 18.36 -6.43
C SER A 14 -18.46 17.90 -5.01
N GLN A 15 -18.00 18.66 -4.01
CA GLN A 15 -18.51 18.57 -2.64
C GLN A 15 -19.91 19.20 -2.63
N GLU A 16 -20.94 18.51 -2.14
CA GLU A 16 -22.12 19.09 -1.45
C GLU A 16 -22.86 17.97 -0.65
N THR A 17 -23.42 18.35 0.51
CA THR A 17 -24.01 17.63 1.67
C THR A 17 -25.24 16.73 1.39
N SER A 18 -25.60 15.62 2.09
CA SER A 18 -26.14 15.51 3.47
C SER A 18 -26.85 14.14 3.73
N THR A 19 -27.03 13.76 5.02
CA THR A 19 -28.07 12.85 5.62
C THR A 19 -27.75 11.32 5.63
N SER A 20 -27.90 10.48 6.67
CA SER A 20 -28.25 10.49 8.10
C SER A 20 -27.92 9.09 8.71
N SER A 21 -27.75 9.03 10.03
CA SER A 21 -27.60 7.91 11.01
C SER A 21 -28.03 6.48 10.58
N ASP A 22 -27.32 5.41 10.93
CA ASP A 22 -27.31 4.81 12.28
C ASP A 22 -25.94 4.23 12.70
N SER A 23 -25.64 4.37 13.99
CA SER A 23 -24.42 3.90 14.64
C SER A 23 -24.63 2.48 15.14
N GLU A 24 -23.94 1.50 14.55
CA GLU A 24 -23.75 0.18 15.14
C GLU A 24 -22.40 0.18 15.86
N GLU A 25 -22.46 0.37 17.17
CA GLU A 25 -21.34 0.18 18.10
C GLU A 25 -21.18 -1.32 18.34
N CYS A 26 -20.23 -1.95 17.65
CA CYS A 26 -19.69 -3.23 18.11
C CYS A 26 -18.35 -2.92 18.79
N SER A 27 -18.45 -2.77 20.12
CA SER A 27 -17.32 -2.75 21.03
C SER A 27 -16.58 -4.09 20.96
N ASP A 28 -15.36 -4.08 20.45
CA ASP A 28 -14.36 -5.08 20.80
C ASP A 28 -13.05 -4.35 21.14
N ASP A 29 -12.83 -4.22 22.44
CA ASP A 29 -11.67 -3.62 23.06
C ASP A 29 -10.46 -4.55 22.89
N SER A 30 -9.70 -4.35 21.83
CA SER A 30 -8.29 -4.71 21.84
C SER A 30 -7.48 -3.63 21.13
N HIS A 31 -6.63 -2.95 21.90
CA HIS A 31 -5.58 -2.08 21.40
C HIS A 31 -4.61 -2.87 20.50
N TYR A 32 -4.87 -2.87 19.19
CA TYR A 32 -3.80 -2.90 18.18
C TYR A 32 -3.60 -1.49 17.66
N ASP A 33 -3.21 -0.60 18.57
CA ASP A 33 -2.63 0.67 18.18
C ASP A 33 -1.30 0.37 17.46
N ASN A 34 -1.08 1.02 16.32
CA ASN A 34 0.15 1.08 15.52
C ASN A 34 0.35 0.13 14.33
N ASP A 35 -0.67 -0.24 13.54
CA ASP A 35 -0.41 -0.70 12.15
C ASP A 35 -1.25 -0.04 11.06
N VAL A 36 -1.99 1.02 11.40
CA VAL A 36 -2.32 2.04 10.40
C VAL A 36 -1.13 3.01 10.31
N ARG A 37 0.06 2.49 10.02
CA ARG A 37 1.14 3.33 9.47
C ARG A 37 0.62 3.82 8.14
N ARG A 38 -0.10 4.94 8.19
CA ARG A 38 -0.54 5.69 7.04
C ARG A 38 0.72 5.85 6.20
N LEU A 39 0.78 5.13 5.09
CA LEU A 39 1.98 5.03 4.29
C LEU A 39 2.01 6.26 3.40
N ILE A 40 2.26 7.41 4.04
CA ILE A 40 2.08 8.74 3.45
C ILE A 40 2.96 8.94 2.20
N GLY A 41 3.96 8.06 1.97
CA GLY A 41 4.81 8.04 0.79
C GLY A 41 4.79 6.73 -0.02
N SER A 42 3.77 5.87 0.09
CA SER A 42 3.71 4.72 -0.82
C SER A 42 3.19 5.06 -2.19
N GLN A 43 3.88 4.52 -3.19
CA GLN A 43 3.43 4.50 -4.57
C GLN A 43 2.96 3.09 -4.95
N MET A 44 1.92 3.03 -5.78
CA MET A 44 1.46 1.78 -6.40
C MET A 44 2.24 1.54 -7.69
N CYS A 45 2.73 0.32 -7.90
CA CYS A 45 3.38 -0.09 -9.13
C CYS A 45 2.97 -1.50 -9.56
N LEU A 46 3.24 -1.84 -10.81
CA LEU A 46 3.03 -3.19 -11.34
C LEU A 46 4.35 -3.94 -11.39
N VAL A 47 4.45 -5.05 -10.66
CA VAL A 47 5.59 -5.96 -10.67
C VAL A 47 5.11 -7.31 -11.19
N LEU A 48 5.61 -7.73 -12.35
CA LEU A 48 5.20 -8.98 -13.01
C LEU A 48 3.66 -9.13 -13.12
N GLY A 49 2.97 -8.03 -13.46
CA GLY A 49 1.51 -8.01 -13.59
C GLY A 49 0.73 -7.95 -12.27
N ASN A 50 1.41 -7.88 -11.12
CA ASN A 50 0.79 -7.76 -9.80
C ASN A 50 0.93 -6.35 -9.26
N ILE A 51 -0.14 -5.84 -8.64
CA ILE A 51 -0.10 -4.55 -7.95
C ILE A 51 0.71 -4.69 -6.66
N CYS A 52 1.73 -3.84 -6.52
CA CYS A 52 2.59 -3.76 -5.35
C CYS A 52 2.61 -2.33 -4.81
N PHE A 53 2.74 -2.20 -3.49
CA PHE A 53 3.01 -0.92 -2.84
C PHE A 53 4.51 -0.82 -2.57
N VAL A 54 5.11 0.30 -2.98
CA VAL A 54 6.52 0.61 -2.75
C VAL A 54 6.60 1.87 -1.91
N ILE A 55 7.43 1.84 -0.88
CA ILE A 55 7.69 3.00 -0.02
C ILE A 55 8.96 3.66 -0.53
N ILE A 56 8.86 4.93 -0.90
CA ILE A 56 10.02 5.74 -1.26
C ILE A 56 10.44 6.53 -0.02
N ASP A 57 11.49 6.06 0.63
CA ASP A 57 12.11 6.73 1.76
C ASP A 57 13.45 7.31 1.33
N GLY A 58 13.52 8.64 1.19
CA GLY A 58 14.74 9.35 0.80
C GLY A 58 15.86 9.29 1.86
N GLY A 59 15.54 8.88 3.09
CA GLY A 59 16.53 8.62 4.14
C GLY A 59 17.09 7.19 4.12
N SER A 60 16.49 6.28 3.34
CA SER A 60 16.97 4.90 3.22
C SER A 60 18.06 4.79 2.16
N TYR A 61 19.15 4.10 2.52
CA TYR A 61 20.25 3.76 1.61
C TYR A 61 20.15 2.33 1.05
N VAL A 62 19.14 1.55 1.47
CA VAL A 62 19.00 0.13 1.15
C VAL A 62 17.59 -0.18 0.65
N ASN A 63 17.51 -0.94 -0.43
CA ASN A 63 16.25 -1.50 -0.92
C ASN A 63 15.91 -2.77 -0.15
N VAL A 64 14.71 -2.82 0.42
CA VAL A 64 14.19 -3.99 1.14
C VAL A 64 12.88 -4.42 0.51
N ALA A 65 12.73 -5.72 0.29
CA ALA A 65 11.49 -6.33 -0.18
C ALA A 65 10.97 -7.31 0.88
N ASN A 66 9.65 -7.38 1.02
CA ASN A 66 9.02 -8.36 1.90
C ASN A 66 9.25 -9.77 1.35
N GLU A 67 9.76 -10.68 2.18
CA GLU A 67 9.99 -12.09 1.83
C GLU A 67 8.73 -12.77 1.28
N ARG A 68 7.56 -12.47 1.85
CA ARG A 68 6.27 -12.99 1.39
C ARG A 68 5.93 -12.49 -0.02
N LEU A 69 6.26 -11.24 -0.34
CA LEU A 69 6.07 -10.68 -1.68
C LEU A 69 6.97 -11.39 -2.69
N VAL A 70 8.26 -11.52 -2.37
CA VAL A 70 9.26 -12.20 -3.20
C VAL A 70 8.82 -13.65 -3.49
N SER A 71 8.38 -14.36 -2.46
CA SER A 71 7.88 -15.74 -2.57
C SER A 71 6.61 -15.84 -3.43
N LYS A 72 5.63 -14.94 -3.24
CA LYS A 72 4.39 -14.93 -4.03
C LYS A 72 4.61 -14.65 -5.51
N LEU A 73 5.57 -13.79 -5.81
CA LEU A 73 5.96 -13.46 -7.19
C LEU A 73 6.88 -14.51 -7.82
N ALA A 74 7.27 -15.55 -7.07
CA ALA A 74 8.22 -16.57 -7.49
C ALA A 74 9.52 -15.97 -8.06
N LEU A 75 10.00 -14.88 -7.44
CA LEU A 75 11.23 -14.24 -7.88
C LEU A 75 12.44 -15.13 -7.57
N PRO A 76 13.39 -15.25 -8.51
CA PRO A 76 14.62 -15.99 -8.24
C PRO A 76 15.41 -15.29 -7.13
N THR A 77 15.84 -16.07 -6.14
CA THR A 77 16.68 -15.58 -5.03
C THR A 77 18.02 -16.30 -5.04
N ILE A 78 19.05 -15.61 -4.56
CA ILE A 78 20.38 -16.17 -4.32
C ILE A 78 20.76 -15.91 -2.87
N VAL A 79 21.45 -16.87 -2.26
CA VAL A 79 21.98 -16.68 -0.90
C VAL A 79 23.09 -15.65 -0.96
N HIS A 80 22.99 -14.60 -0.13
CA HIS A 80 24.01 -13.57 -0.08
C HIS A 80 25.31 -14.16 0.52
N PRO A 81 26.49 -13.96 -0.12
CA PRO A 81 27.74 -14.57 0.33
C PRO A 81 28.19 -14.13 1.73
N ARG A 82 27.68 -12.99 2.21
CA ARG A 82 27.87 -12.49 3.58
C ARG A 82 26.52 -12.00 4.14
N PRO A 83 25.70 -12.87 4.76
CA PRO A 83 24.40 -12.48 5.25
C PRO A 83 24.51 -11.28 6.21
N TYR A 84 23.75 -10.22 5.95
CA TYR A 84 23.69 -9.05 6.81
C TYR A 84 22.39 -9.08 7.62
N LYS A 85 22.47 -8.54 8.84
CA LYS A 85 21.30 -8.35 9.69
C LYS A 85 20.68 -7.00 9.34
N LEU A 86 19.40 -6.99 9.01
CA LEU A 86 18.60 -5.77 9.00
C LEU A 86 18.25 -5.45 10.47
N GLN A 87 18.36 -4.18 10.86
CA GLN A 87 18.04 -3.71 12.22
C GLN A 87 16.54 -3.53 12.43
#